data_AF-A0A399Z4V7-F1
#
_entry.id   AF-A0A399Z4V7-F1
#
_cell.length_a   1.000
_cell.length_b   1.000
_cell.length_c   1.000
_cell.angle_alpha   90.00
_cell.angle_beta   90.00
_cell.angle_gamma   90.00
#
_symmetry.space_group_name_H-M   'P 1'
#
loop_
_entity.id
_entity.type
_entity.pdbx_description
1 polymer ?
#
loop_
_entity_poly.entity_id
_entity_poly.type
_entity_poly.pdbx_seq_one_letter_code
_entity_poly.pdbx_strand_id
1 'polypeptide(L)'
;MFILHIGWLLTAPTDKTRGLVVWAETDQKVDMTLRALSRVHPFSASTRALRRMLAEWMPALEFLFKRRASDYTANVWLPSTPNSPQASLALLNLPDENTTAAPKLEAWQVEALRFEPHDALAFLTALPSADDETPGVRVGADAAYWR
;
A
#
# COMPACT_ATOMS: atom_id res chain seq x y z
N MET A 1 -1.09 -13.14 -1.36
CA MET A 1 -0.21 -12.44 -0.38
C MET A 1 -0.50 -10.94 -0.44
N PHE A 2 -0.37 -10.23 0.67
CA PHE A 2 -0.38 -8.75 0.71
C PHE A 2 0.98 -8.21 1.14
N ILE A 3 1.45 -7.14 0.51
CA ILE A 3 2.59 -6.34 0.97
C ILE A 3 2.06 -4.97 1.35
N LEU A 4 2.10 -4.65 2.64
CA LEU A 4 1.57 -3.42 3.20
C LEU A 4 2.60 -2.30 3.12
N HIS A 5 2.17 -1.14 2.67
CA HIS A 5 2.97 0.07 2.60
C HIS A 5 2.27 1.21 3.33
N ILE A 6 3.07 2.08 3.93
CA ILE A 6 2.63 3.25 4.68
C ILE A 6 3.37 4.50 4.18
N GLY A 7 2.72 5.65 4.30
CA GLY A 7 3.33 6.93 3.99
C GLY A 7 2.62 8.07 4.70
N TRP A 8 3.38 9.06 5.17
CA TRP A 8 2.81 10.26 5.79
C TRP A 8 2.55 11.33 4.73
N LEU A 9 1.30 11.80 4.66
CA LEU A 9 0.96 13.03 3.96
C LEU A 9 1.24 14.21 4.88
N LEU A 10 2.42 14.80 4.69
CA LEU A 10 2.87 15.98 5.40
C LEU A 10 2.49 17.23 4.60
N THR A 11 1.29 17.74 4.83
CA THR A 11 0.81 19.01 4.28
C THR A 11 0.71 20.08 5.39
N ALA A 12 0.25 21.29 5.05
CA ALA A 12 0.08 22.35 6.04
C ALA A 12 -0.81 21.86 7.21
N PRO A 13 -0.61 22.32 8.46
CA PRO A 13 -1.38 21.83 9.62
C PRO A 13 -2.90 21.99 9.49
N THR A 14 -3.37 22.92 8.65
CA THR A 14 -4.79 23.17 8.40
C THR A 14 -5.38 22.28 7.29
N ASP A 15 -4.56 21.54 6.57
CA ASP A 15 -4.99 20.68 5.48
C ASP A 15 -5.63 19.40 6.02
N LYS A 16 -6.87 19.16 5.59
CA LYS A 16 -7.66 17.98 5.98
C LYS A 16 -7.16 16.69 5.35
N THR A 17 -6.30 16.77 4.34
CA THR A 17 -5.71 15.61 3.66
C THR A 17 -4.51 15.03 4.42
N ARG A 18 -3.99 15.73 5.43
CA ARG A 18 -2.89 15.24 6.26
C ARG A 18 -3.26 13.91 6.93
N GLY A 19 -2.26 13.08 7.17
CA GLY A 19 -2.46 11.81 7.87
C GLY A 19 -1.55 10.70 7.37
N LEU A 20 -1.76 9.51 7.92
CA LEU A 20 -1.10 8.30 7.46
C LEU A 20 -1.92 7.70 6.34
N VAL A 21 -1.28 7.43 5.21
CA VAL A 21 -1.84 6.67 4.10
C VAL A 21 -1.27 5.26 4.17
N VAL A 22 -2.16 4.28 4.06
CA VAL A 22 -1.85 2.86 4.09
C VAL A 22 -2.41 2.25 2.82
N TRP A 23 -1.59 1.52 2.07
CA TRP A 23 -2.01 0.80 0.87
C TRP A 23 -1.31 -0.55 0.82
N ALA A 24 -1.70 -1.43 -0.10
CA ALA A 24 -1.03 -2.71 -0.23
C ALA A 24 -0.91 -3.18 -1.68
N GLU A 25 0.16 -3.91 -1.96
CA GLU A 25 0.29 -4.75 -3.15
C GLU A 25 -0.36 -6.11 -2.90
N THR A 26 -0.92 -6.73 -3.93
CA THR A 26 -1.49 -8.07 -3.87
C THR A 26 -1.31 -8.85 -5.17
N ASP A 27 -1.23 -10.17 -5.06
CA ASP A 27 -1.19 -11.14 -6.15
C ASP A 27 -2.58 -11.50 -6.71
N GLN A 28 -3.64 -10.88 -6.19
CA GLN A 28 -4.98 -11.08 -6.73
C GLN A 28 -5.02 -10.66 -8.20
N LYS A 29 -5.43 -11.58 -9.07
CA LYS A 29 -5.53 -11.34 -10.52
C LYS A 29 -6.53 -10.21 -10.79
N VAL A 30 -6.01 -9.06 -11.18
CA VAL A 30 -6.77 -7.97 -11.79
C VAL A 30 -6.35 -7.86 -13.26
N ASP A 31 -7.22 -7.32 -14.11
CA ASP A 31 -6.85 -6.99 -15.49
C ASP A 31 -5.73 -5.95 -15.49
N MET A 32 -4.50 -6.43 -15.63
CA MET A 32 -3.28 -5.62 -15.55
C MET A 32 -3.19 -4.61 -16.69
N THR A 33 -3.74 -4.97 -17.86
CA THR A 33 -3.66 -4.15 -19.08
C THR A 33 -4.49 -2.88 -18.94
N LEU A 34 -5.73 -3.01 -18.47
CA LEU A 34 -6.63 -1.87 -18.25
C LEU A 34 -6.12 -0.92 -17.15
N ARG A 35 -5.54 -1.47 -16.08
CA ARG A 35 -4.95 -0.68 -14.99
C ARG A 35 -3.70 0.07 -15.42
N ALA A 36 -2.79 -0.60 -16.15
CA ALA A 36 -1.58 0.02 -16.65
C ALA A 36 -1.87 1.21 -17.58
N LEU A 37 -2.84 1.06 -18.50
CA LEU A 37 -3.28 2.13 -19.40
C LEU A 37 -3.88 3.32 -18.64
N SER A 38 -4.51 3.07 -17.49
CA SER A 38 -5.13 4.09 -16.64
C SER A 38 -4.18 4.64 -15.57
N ARG A 39 -2.88 4.30 -15.63
CA ARG A 39 -1.88 4.66 -14.60
C ARG A 39 -2.26 4.22 -13.18
N VAL A 40 -3.10 3.19 -13.06
CA VAL A 40 -3.42 2.53 -11.80
C VAL A 40 -2.40 1.42 -11.57
N HIS A 41 -1.84 1.35 -10.36
CA HIS A 41 -0.87 0.33 -10.03
C HIS A 41 -1.50 -1.06 -10.20
N PRO A 42 -0.94 -1.93 -11.06
CA PRO A 42 -1.58 -3.19 -11.45
C PRO A 42 -1.79 -4.13 -10.26
N PHE A 43 -0.91 -4.06 -9.26
CA PHE A 43 -0.99 -4.88 -8.04
C PHE A 43 -1.64 -4.18 -6.85
N SER A 44 -2.16 -2.95 -7.01
CA SER A 44 -2.79 -2.26 -5.89
C SER A 44 -4.06 -2.99 -5.45
N ALA A 45 -4.07 -3.39 -4.18
CA ALA A 45 -5.26 -3.91 -3.52
C ALA A 45 -6.34 -2.83 -3.45
N SER A 46 -7.60 -3.22 -3.64
CA SER A 46 -8.72 -2.30 -3.45
C SER A 46 -8.89 -1.93 -1.97
N THR A 47 -9.51 -0.78 -1.67
CA THR A 47 -9.79 -0.37 -0.28
C THR A 47 -10.63 -1.41 0.46
N ARG A 48 -11.54 -2.10 -0.24
CA ARG A 48 -12.33 -3.22 0.32
C ARG A 48 -11.46 -4.40 0.71
N ALA A 49 -10.54 -4.83 -0.17
CA ALA A 49 -9.63 -5.93 0.12
C ALA A 49 -8.68 -5.58 1.27
N LEU A 50 -8.18 -4.34 1.28
CA LEU A 50 -7.32 -3.80 2.33
C LEU A 50 -8.02 -3.76 3.70
N ARG A 51 -9.24 -3.21 3.79
CA ARG A 51 -10.01 -3.19 5.05
C ARG A 51 -10.27 -4.59 5.59
N ARG A 52 -10.59 -5.56 4.73
CA ARG A 52 -10.79 -6.96 5.13
C ARG A 52 -9.50 -7.56 5.69
N MET A 53 -8.40 -7.43 4.95
CA MET A 53 -7.09 -7.93 5.37
C MET A 53 -6.67 -7.32 6.72
N LEU A 54 -6.79 -6.00 6.89
CA LEU A 54 -6.42 -5.34 8.14
C LEU A 54 -7.30 -5.77 9.32
N ALA A 55 -8.60 -5.99 9.10
CA ALA A 55 -9.51 -6.47 10.15
C ALA A 55 -9.22 -7.92 10.56
N GLU A 56 -8.81 -8.78 9.63
CA GLU A 56 -8.38 -10.14 9.92
C GLU A 56 -7.03 -10.16 10.65
N TRP A 57 -6.11 -9.29 10.24
CA TRP A 57 -4.75 -9.22 10.77
C TRP A 57 -4.67 -8.55 12.15
N MET A 58 -5.42 -7.45 12.35
CA MET A 58 -5.44 -6.66 13.58
C MET A 58 -6.89 -6.49 14.07
N PRO A 59 -7.55 -7.56 14.55
CA PRO A 59 -8.97 -7.53 14.91
C PRO A 59 -9.28 -6.54 16.04
N ALA A 60 -8.34 -6.32 16.96
CA ALA A 60 -8.48 -5.32 18.03
C ALA A 60 -8.66 -3.88 17.51
N LEU A 61 -8.23 -3.62 16.27
CA LEU A 61 -8.30 -2.30 15.62
C LEU A 61 -9.38 -2.23 14.52
N GLU A 62 -10.25 -3.23 14.40
CA GLU A 62 -11.28 -3.29 13.35
C GLU A 62 -12.14 -2.01 13.28
N PHE A 63 -12.45 -1.41 14.45
CA PHE A 63 -13.18 -0.14 14.52
C PHE A 63 -12.46 0.99 13.77
N LEU A 64 -11.13 1.06 13.85
CA LEU A 64 -10.33 2.04 13.11
C LEU A 64 -10.49 1.82 11.61
N PHE A 65 -10.35 0.58 11.13
CA PHE A 65 -10.42 0.25 9.71
C PHE A 65 -11.81 0.30 9.11
N LYS A 66 -12.88 0.23 9.91
CA LYS A 66 -14.25 0.27 9.37
C LYS A 66 -14.91 1.64 9.49
N ARG A 67 -14.53 2.43 10.50
CA ARG A 67 -15.27 3.67 10.83
C ARG A 67 -14.42 4.93 10.84
N ARG A 68 -13.11 4.83 10.99
CA ARG A 68 -12.22 6.00 11.17
C ARG A 68 -11.33 6.25 9.96
N ALA A 69 -10.84 5.18 9.35
CA ALA A 69 -10.13 5.26 8.09
C ALA A 69 -11.07 5.71 6.95
N SER A 70 -10.67 6.72 6.20
CA SER A 70 -11.36 7.15 4.97
C SER A 70 -10.72 6.50 3.75
N ASP A 71 -11.53 6.11 2.76
CA ASP A 71 -11.01 5.72 1.45
C ASP A 71 -10.25 6.90 0.82
N TYR A 72 -9.13 6.60 0.18
CA TYR A 72 -8.25 7.59 -0.41
C TYR A 72 -7.59 7.04 -1.68
N THR A 73 -7.27 7.93 -2.61
CA THR A 73 -6.46 7.60 -3.78
C THR A 73 -5.15 8.35 -3.68
N ALA A 74 -4.04 7.64 -3.65
CA ALA A 74 -2.71 8.22 -3.58
C ALA A 74 -1.96 8.04 -4.90
N ASN A 75 -1.08 8.99 -5.21
CA ASN A 75 -0.07 8.81 -6.26
C ASN A 75 1.24 8.41 -5.58
N VAL A 76 1.75 7.23 -5.91
CA VAL A 76 3.06 6.75 -5.45
C VAL A 76 4.07 6.85 -6.59
N TRP A 77 5.27 7.30 -6.27
CA TRP A 77 6.37 7.38 -7.23
C TRP A 77 7.20 6.12 -7.13
N LEU A 78 7.20 5.31 -8.18
CA LEU A 78 7.84 4.01 -8.19
C LEU A 78 8.84 3.91 -9.36
N PRO A 79 9.96 3.22 -9.17
CA PRO A 79 10.80 2.80 -10.28
C PRO A 79 9.93 2.03 -11.28
N SER A 80 9.96 2.44 -12.54
CA SER A 80 9.04 1.95 -13.57
C SER A 80 9.78 1.68 -14.87
N THR A 81 9.33 0.65 -15.57
CA THR A 81 9.55 0.46 -17.02
C THR A 81 8.44 1.21 -17.77
N PRO A 82 8.52 1.37 -19.11
CA PRO A 82 7.49 2.09 -19.88
C PRO A 82 6.05 1.60 -19.68
N ASN A 83 5.87 0.34 -19.27
CA ASN A 83 4.56 -0.32 -19.21
C ASN A 83 4.15 -0.76 -17.80
N SER A 84 5.05 -0.73 -16.82
CA SER A 84 4.75 -1.23 -15.46
C SER A 84 5.66 -0.64 -14.37
N PRO A 85 5.15 -0.48 -13.15
CA PRO A 85 6.00 -0.23 -11.99
C PRO A 85 6.76 -1.51 -11.64
N GLN A 86 7.96 -1.35 -11.12
CA GLN A 86 8.72 -2.43 -10.52
C GLN A 86 8.00 -2.88 -9.24
N ALA A 87 7.69 -4.18 -9.15
CA ALA A 87 7.06 -4.77 -7.97
C ALA A 87 7.98 -4.72 -6.75
N SER A 88 7.41 -4.54 -5.55
CA SER A 88 8.19 -4.43 -4.31
C SER A 88 8.95 -5.71 -3.92
N LEU A 89 8.52 -6.88 -4.41
CA LEU A 89 9.21 -8.16 -4.27
C LEU A 89 9.05 -8.99 -5.55
N ALA A 90 9.97 -9.92 -5.79
CA ALA A 90 9.83 -10.97 -6.83
C ALA A 90 8.60 -11.88 -6.62
N LEU A 91 7.85 -11.68 -5.53
CA LEU A 91 6.61 -12.36 -5.15
C LEU A 91 5.51 -12.33 -6.21
N LEU A 92 5.59 -11.46 -7.21
CA LEU A 92 4.63 -11.44 -8.31
C LEU A 92 5.08 -12.24 -9.53
N ASN A 93 6.30 -12.82 -9.53
CA ASN A 93 6.84 -13.71 -10.58
C ASN A 93 6.47 -13.26 -12.00
N LEU A 94 6.43 -11.94 -12.22
CA LEU A 94 6.35 -11.44 -13.58
C LEU A 94 7.76 -11.58 -14.11
N PRO A 95 7.96 -12.31 -15.22
CA PRO A 95 9.23 -12.26 -15.90
C PRO A 95 9.53 -10.77 -16.12
N ASP A 96 10.67 -10.31 -15.62
CA ASP A 96 11.29 -9.09 -16.14
C ASP A 96 11.48 -9.37 -17.63
N GLU A 97 10.54 -8.94 -18.47
CA GLU A 97 10.77 -8.86 -19.89
C GLU A 97 11.92 -7.88 -20.02
N ASN A 98 13.12 -8.44 -20.21
CA ASN A 98 14.42 -7.79 -20.37
C ASN A 98 14.28 -6.41 -21.02
N THR A 99 14.03 -5.41 -20.18
CA THR A 99 14.08 -4.02 -20.58
C THR A 99 15.42 -3.55 -20.07
N THR A 100 16.41 -3.55 -20.95
CA THR A 100 17.74 -2.96 -20.73
C THR A 100 17.68 -1.45 -20.46
N ALA A 101 16.48 -0.86 -20.48
CA ALA A 101 16.24 0.53 -20.14
C ALA A 101 16.34 0.73 -18.62
N ALA A 102 17.15 1.70 -18.20
CA ALA A 102 17.21 2.12 -16.81
C ALA A 102 15.80 2.53 -16.31
N PRO A 103 15.34 2.02 -15.17
CA PRO A 103 14.03 2.37 -14.63
C PRO A 103 13.96 3.87 -14.36
N LYS A 104 12.81 4.48 -14.63
CA LYS A 104 12.53 5.89 -14.32
C LYS A 104 11.47 5.95 -13.23
N LEU A 105 11.52 6.99 -12.42
CA LEU A 105 10.44 7.26 -11.47
C LEU A 105 9.22 7.76 -12.22
N GLU A 106 8.10 7.05 -12.08
CA GLU A 106 6.81 7.45 -12.63
C GLU A 106 5.73 7.38 -11.52
N ALA A 107 4.69 8.20 -11.67
CA ALA A 107 3.58 8.27 -10.74
C ALA A 107 2.52 7.22 -11.09
N TRP A 108 2.10 6.46 -10.08
CA TRP A 108 1.05 5.43 -10.18
C TRP A 108 -0.03 5.68 -9.14
N GLN A 109 -1.29 5.54 -9.55
CA GLN A 109 -2.43 5.63 -8.65
C GLN A 109 -2.64 4.34 -7.88
N VAL A 110 -2.84 4.45 -6.57
CA VAL A 110 -3.17 3.33 -5.68
C VAL A 110 -4.42 3.66 -4.87
N GLU A 111 -5.23 2.63 -4.63
CA GLU A 111 -6.28 2.68 -3.62
C GLU A 111 -5.66 2.52 -2.23
N ALA A 112 -6.07 3.38 -1.30
CA ALA A 112 -5.49 3.47 0.02
C ALA A 112 -6.53 3.78 1.10
N LEU A 113 -6.14 3.55 2.34
CA LEU A 113 -6.82 4.03 3.53
C LEU A 113 -6.03 5.17 4.14
N ARG A 114 -6.72 6.28 4.42
CA ARG A 114 -6.15 7.41 5.14
C ARG A 114 -6.65 7.43 6.58
N PHE A 115 -5.73 7.57 7.51
CA PHE A 115 -5.98 7.73 8.94
C PHE A 115 -5.65 9.16 9.36
N GLU A 116 -6.50 9.74 10.18
CA GLU A 116 -6.15 11.00 10.84
C GLU A 116 -4.95 10.79 11.79
N PRO A 117 -4.12 11.82 12.02
CA PRO A 117 -2.87 11.65 12.76
C PRO A 117 -2.99 10.97 14.14
N HIS A 118 -4.07 11.22 14.89
CA HIS A 118 -4.27 10.58 16.20
C HIS A 118 -4.67 9.10 16.09
N ASP A 119 -5.42 8.71 15.04
CA ASP A 119 -5.80 7.31 14.81
C ASP A 119 -4.63 6.53 14.19
N ALA A 120 -3.74 7.20 13.44
CA ALA A 120 -2.55 6.63 12.83
C ALA A 120 -1.58 6.05 13.86
N LEU A 121 -1.41 6.69 15.02
CA LEU A 121 -0.50 6.19 16.05
C LEU A 121 -0.98 4.84 16.62
N ALA A 122 -2.29 4.69 16.82
CA ALA A 122 -2.87 3.42 17.26
C ALA A 122 -2.64 2.31 16.24
N PHE A 123 -2.71 2.62 14.94
CA PHE A 123 -2.36 1.68 13.88
C PHE A 123 -0.88 1.29 13.91
N LEU A 124 0.01 2.27 13.94
CA LEU A 124 1.46 2.04 13.85
C LEU A 124 2.00 1.25 15.03
N THR A 125 1.51 1.54 16.24
CA THR A 125 1.92 0.84 17.47
C THR A 125 1.37 -0.58 17.60
N ALA A 126 0.40 -0.95 16.76
CA ALA A 126 -0.14 -2.30 16.70
C ALA A 126 0.46 -3.14 15.58
N LEU A 127 1.40 -2.60 14.79
CA LEU A 127 2.12 -3.38 13.80
C LEU A 127 2.90 -4.49 14.51
N PRO A 128 2.84 -5.74 14.02
CA PRO A 128 3.57 -6.83 14.65
C PRO A 128 5.06 -6.64 14.48
N SER A 129 5.81 -7.15 15.46
CA SER A 129 7.27 -7.08 15.47
C SER A 129 7.87 -7.69 14.20
N ALA A 130 9.12 -7.32 13.87
CA ALA A 130 9.83 -7.87 12.71
C ALA A 130 9.82 -9.41 12.66
N ASP A 131 9.91 -10.06 13.84
CA ASP A 131 10.01 -11.51 14.02
C ASP A 131 8.65 -12.24 13.96
N ASP A 132 7.54 -11.50 14.08
CA ASP A 132 6.19 -12.05 14.04
C ASP A 132 5.67 -12.04 12.60
N GLU A 133 5.97 -13.11 11.85
CA GLU A 133 5.47 -13.30 10.51
C GLU A 133 4.01 -13.74 10.53
N THR A 134 3.10 -12.83 10.19
CA THR A 134 1.70 -13.20 9.93
C THR A 134 1.57 -13.85 8.55
N PRO A 135 1.01 -15.08 8.46
CA PRO A 135 0.77 -15.72 7.17
C PRO A 135 -0.06 -14.84 6.24
N GLY A 136 0.43 -14.61 5.02
CA GLY A 136 -0.31 -13.92 3.97
C GLY A 136 -0.24 -12.39 3.99
N VAL A 137 0.41 -11.79 4.99
CA VAL A 137 0.66 -10.34 5.06
C VAL A 137 2.13 -10.08 5.38
N ARG A 138 2.77 -9.23 4.58
CA ARG A 138 4.11 -8.70 4.84
C ARG A 138 4.05 -7.19 4.99
N VAL A 139 4.90 -6.65 5.83
CA VAL A 139 5.04 -5.20 5.98
C VAL A 139 6.27 -4.74 5.19
N GLY A 140 6.07 -3.75 4.33
CA GLY A 140 7.12 -3.11 3.55
C GLY A 140 8.17 -2.42 4.43
N ALA A 141 9.34 -2.18 3.84
CA ALA A 141 10.46 -1.55 4.55
C ALA A 141 10.15 -0.11 5.01
N ASP A 142 9.19 0.55 4.36
CA ASP A 142 8.69 1.88 4.71
C ASP A 142 8.04 1.97 6.10
N ALA A 143 7.61 0.84 6.68
CA ALA A 143 7.11 0.78 8.06
C ALA A 143 8.10 0.19 9.06
N ALA A 144 9.34 -0.11 8.66
CA ALA A 144 10.28 -0.87 9.49
C ALA A 144 10.60 -0.23 10.85
N TYR A 145 10.59 1.10 10.93
CA TYR A 145 10.81 1.82 12.19
C TYR A 145 9.75 1.53 13.27
N TRP A 146 8.54 1.16 12.86
CA TRP A 146 7.40 0.93 13.76
C TRP A 146 7.23 -0.54 14.16
N ARG A 147 8.19 -1.40 13.81
CA ARG A 147 8.19 -2.84 14.06
C ARG A 147 9.34 -3.27 14.97
#